data_AF-A0A969YIJ0-F1
#
_entry.id   AF-A0A969YIJ0-F1
#
_cell.length_a   1.000
_cell.length_b   1.000
_cell.length_c   1.000
_cell.angle_alpha   90.00
_cell.angle_beta   90.00
_cell.angle_gamma   90.00
#
_symmetry.space_group_name_H-M   'P 1'
#
loop_
_entity.id
_entity.type
_entity.pdbx_description
1 polymer ?
#
loop_
_entity_poly.entity_id
_entity_poly.type
_entity_poly.pdbx_seq_one_letter_code
_entity_poly.pdbx_strand_id
1 'polypeptide(L)'
;MTHNGTCSVFNLIDAAGLAEGDPSKACQDMVDYAVQNGLAGELLLQIGDMLEHADPSEQSRKISNYVASRYVENGTTHSYRNPTEVEQARFAAADMQRTEPAAIWETSGFEEVFGVAFDRFKPLRPQPGLCLAVIKASALYRPGRAYNDTLETAQEVLNNLKPVVSACDRSLQSASLSFTGNPNLASVVILFDIQYSFYGNYGNAYDPIKGYGAIVTLTALDARTHRKIASVKMKHELGGMISVTSGGIYEDRIYCASLPTTTAIDIWQPFEDKLAASVNPQSGNDAYTYAVTEGNAELIVSILLDGLAGKASDPWQKAIYEAGAQAVRMDGDTLSLRLRSFDPALESLGAYADNPDTWLSDMLQNAAAYNLNCTLTIDEDGKLLQSSETPLKAAVKKAAAAVGKAYGNKDVLTALRARLFPVPIEGEAESDADVLNVSPAFTRWVQAQGEALQALTPTEWAPLYFAQDKQTLGVDKGPHALQLKCEGISPGLTLSAAYQDARAAAISDPTADLRTLFLRTLAGYALHPGKGLTKTFTVALDVEELSRGALPADYQRYLDSYEFAAQFSRMEESVSAYWEEHGGSANP
;
A
#
# COMPACT_ATOMS: atom_id res chain seq x y z
N MET A 1 0.68 -24.88 -1.62
CA MET A 1 0.22 -24.14 -2.81
C MET A 1 -0.23 -22.79 -2.34
N THR A 2 0.61 -21.78 -2.48
CA THR A 2 0.34 -20.38 -2.17
C THR A 2 -0.49 -19.80 -3.30
N HIS A 3 -1.81 -19.65 -3.08
CA HIS A 3 -2.62 -18.79 -3.93
C HIS A 3 -2.54 -17.38 -3.35
N ASN A 4 -1.77 -16.52 -4.04
CA ASN A 4 -1.96 -15.07 -4.00
C ASN A 4 -3.26 -14.72 -4.74
N GLY A 5 -4.38 -15.22 -4.22
CA GLY A 5 -5.71 -14.85 -4.66
C GLY A 5 -6.15 -13.68 -3.80
N THR A 6 -6.26 -12.50 -4.39
CA THR A 6 -7.07 -11.40 -3.86
C THR A 6 -8.48 -11.95 -3.62
N CYS A 7 -8.77 -12.33 -2.37
CA CYS A 7 -10.10 -12.76 -1.97
C CYS A 7 -10.98 -11.50 -1.93
N SER A 8 -11.92 -11.37 -2.87
CA SER A 8 -12.88 -10.26 -2.85
C SER A 8 -13.82 -10.38 -1.66
N VAL A 9 -14.35 -9.26 -1.17
CA VAL A 9 -15.33 -9.23 -0.07
C VAL A 9 -16.56 -10.11 -0.38
N PHE A 10 -16.95 -10.23 -1.64
CA PHE A 10 -17.99 -11.16 -2.11
C PHE A 10 -17.71 -12.62 -1.75
N ASN A 11 -16.47 -13.10 -1.95
CA ASN A 11 -16.11 -14.47 -1.63
C ASN A 11 -16.13 -14.74 -0.12
N LEU A 12 -15.88 -13.72 0.70
CA LEU A 12 -15.96 -13.81 2.16
C LEU A 12 -17.41 -13.90 2.65
N ILE A 13 -18.31 -13.09 2.07
CA ILE A 13 -19.74 -13.12 2.37
C ILE A 13 -20.35 -14.47 1.96
N ASP A 14 -20.02 -14.96 0.77
CA ASP A 14 -20.49 -16.27 0.30
C ASP A 14 -19.94 -17.41 1.16
N ALA A 15 -18.66 -17.35 1.56
CA ALA A 15 -18.07 -18.35 2.44
C ALA A 15 -18.69 -18.35 3.85
N ALA A 16 -18.95 -17.18 4.42
CA ALA A 16 -19.61 -17.04 5.73
C ALA A 16 -21.06 -17.54 5.68
N GLY A 17 -21.79 -17.21 4.61
CA GLY A 17 -23.16 -17.66 4.39
C GLY A 17 -23.31 -19.15 4.06
N LEU A 18 -22.22 -19.84 3.70
CA LEU A 18 -22.16 -21.27 3.40
C LEU A 18 -21.47 -22.09 4.51
N ALA A 19 -20.96 -21.44 5.57
CA ALA A 19 -20.27 -22.12 6.66
C ALA A 19 -21.24 -23.01 7.46
N GLU A 20 -20.95 -24.31 7.56
CA GLU A 20 -21.62 -25.21 8.50
C GLU A 20 -21.21 -24.85 9.94
N GLY A 21 -22.00 -24.03 10.64
CA GLY A 21 -21.68 -23.58 12.00
C GLY A 21 -22.54 -22.40 12.51
N ASP A 22 -22.09 -21.76 13.60
CA ASP A 22 -22.70 -20.53 14.13
C ASP A 22 -22.44 -19.36 13.16
N PRO A 23 -23.47 -18.83 12.47
CA PRO A 23 -23.32 -17.75 11.50
C PRO A 23 -22.70 -16.49 12.11
N SER A 24 -22.90 -16.25 13.40
CA SER A 24 -22.38 -15.08 14.10
C SER A 24 -20.85 -15.09 14.15
N LYS A 25 -20.26 -16.28 14.32
CA LYS A 25 -18.82 -16.45 14.33
C LYS A 25 -18.21 -16.27 12.94
N ALA A 26 -18.85 -16.82 11.91
CA ALA A 26 -18.39 -16.65 10.53
C ALA A 26 -18.46 -15.17 10.09
N CYS A 27 -19.48 -14.42 10.51
CA CYS A 27 -19.55 -12.98 10.30
C CYS A 27 -18.44 -12.23 11.04
N GLN A 28 -18.15 -12.59 12.30
CA GLN A 28 -17.06 -11.96 13.05
C GLN A 28 -15.69 -12.26 12.41
N ASP A 29 -15.43 -13.51 12.01
CA ASP A 29 -14.19 -13.90 11.32
C ASP A 29 -14.00 -13.11 10.00
N MET A 30 -15.10 -12.80 9.30
CA MET A 30 -15.10 -11.95 8.11
C MET A 30 -14.82 -10.48 8.42
N VAL A 31 -15.43 -9.92 9.46
CA VAL A 31 -15.16 -8.56 9.93
C VAL A 31 -13.70 -8.43 10.33
N ASP A 32 -13.18 -9.38 11.11
CA ASP A 32 -11.79 -9.45 11.54
C ASP A 32 -10.84 -9.48 10.33
N TYR A 33 -11.14 -10.32 9.33
CA TYR A 33 -10.36 -10.39 8.10
C TYR A 33 -10.39 -9.07 7.31
N ALA A 34 -11.57 -8.46 7.15
CA ALA A 34 -11.71 -7.20 6.42
C ALA A 34 -10.97 -6.06 7.10
N VAL A 35 -11.06 -5.95 8.44
CA VAL A 35 -10.30 -4.97 9.22
C VAL A 35 -8.80 -5.21 9.09
N GLN A 36 -8.33 -6.46 9.21
CA GLN A 36 -6.91 -6.80 9.08
C GLN A 36 -6.33 -6.47 7.70
N ASN A 37 -7.16 -6.45 6.66
CA ASN A 37 -6.73 -6.23 5.28
C ASN A 37 -7.13 -4.84 4.73
N GLY A 38 -7.64 -3.93 5.57
CA GLY A 38 -8.08 -2.60 5.12
C GLY A 38 -9.30 -2.61 4.18
N LEU A 39 -10.06 -3.71 4.17
CA LEU A 39 -11.29 -3.89 3.39
C LEU A 39 -12.54 -3.49 4.18
N ALA A 40 -12.35 -2.84 5.33
CA ALA A 40 -13.40 -2.47 6.26
C ALA A 40 -14.53 -1.65 5.59
N GLY A 41 -14.14 -0.63 4.82
CA GLY A 41 -15.08 0.19 4.05
C GLY A 41 -15.84 -0.63 3.00
N GLU A 42 -15.14 -1.48 2.25
CA GLU A 42 -15.75 -2.34 1.22
C GLU A 42 -16.74 -3.34 1.82
N LEU A 43 -16.41 -3.93 2.98
CA LEU A 43 -17.32 -4.81 3.71
C LEU A 43 -18.54 -4.07 4.24
N LEU A 44 -18.38 -2.86 4.79
CA LEU A 44 -19.52 -2.05 5.27
C LEU A 44 -20.47 -1.69 4.12
N LEU A 45 -19.91 -1.38 2.94
CA LEU A 45 -20.65 -1.10 1.72
C LEU A 45 -21.42 -2.34 1.25
N GLN A 46 -20.77 -3.50 1.17
CA GLN A 46 -21.40 -4.76 0.76
C GLN A 46 -22.47 -5.24 1.74
N ILE A 47 -22.23 -5.10 3.05
CA ILE A 47 -23.26 -5.35 4.06
C ILE A 47 -24.42 -4.39 3.81
N GLY A 48 -24.16 -3.10 3.64
CA GLY A 48 -25.13 -2.07 3.27
C GLY A 48 -26.00 -2.46 2.06
N ASP A 49 -25.39 -2.92 0.98
CA ASP A 49 -26.05 -3.42 -0.23
C ASP A 49 -26.96 -4.63 0.05
N MET A 50 -26.58 -5.52 0.97
CA MET A 50 -27.44 -6.63 1.41
C MET A 50 -28.66 -6.16 2.22
N LEU A 51 -28.55 -5.05 2.97
CA LEU A 51 -29.63 -4.47 3.78
C LEU A 51 -30.76 -3.84 2.94
N GLU A 52 -30.52 -3.60 1.65
CA GLU A 52 -31.38 -2.83 0.73
C GLU A 52 -32.65 -3.52 0.22
N HIS A 53 -33.06 -4.65 0.80
CA HIS A 53 -34.24 -5.41 0.35
C HIS A 53 -35.55 -4.99 1.05
N ALA A 54 -35.80 -3.69 1.13
CA ALA A 54 -37.11 -3.11 1.48
C ALA A 54 -37.65 -2.23 0.33
N ASP A 55 -38.98 -2.16 0.22
CA ASP A 55 -39.76 -1.62 -0.91
C ASP A 55 -39.21 -0.30 -1.51
N PRO A 56 -38.79 -0.25 -2.80
CA PRO A 56 -38.08 0.89 -3.36
C PRO A 56 -38.97 2.13 -3.57
N SER A 57 -38.43 3.31 -3.25
CA SER A 57 -39.05 4.61 -3.56
C SER A 57 -39.36 4.79 -5.06
N GLU A 58 -40.31 5.68 -5.42
CA GLU A 58 -40.63 5.97 -6.83
C GLU A 58 -39.39 6.42 -7.64
N GLN A 59 -38.47 7.13 -6.99
CA GLN A 59 -37.21 7.55 -7.59
C GLN A 59 -36.29 6.36 -7.84
N SER A 60 -36.14 5.45 -6.89
CA SER A 60 -35.35 4.21 -7.05
C SER A 60 -35.86 3.41 -8.24
N ARG A 61 -37.19 3.28 -8.41
CA ARG A 61 -37.79 2.62 -9.57
C ARG A 61 -37.46 3.30 -10.90
N LYS A 62 -37.43 4.64 -10.95
CA LYS A 62 -37.02 5.40 -12.15
C LYS A 62 -35.55 5.17 -12.50
N ILE A 63 -34.68 5.12 -11.48
CA ILE A 63 -33.26 4.82 -11.65
C ILE A 63 -33.08 3.39 -12.18
N SER A 64 -33.66 2.38 -11.53
CA SER A 64 -33.53 0.97 -11.98
C SER A 64 -34.02 0.77 -13.42
N ASN A 65 -35.15 1.39 -13.78
CA ASN A 65 -35.67 1.33 -15.16
C ASN A 65 -34.72 1.97 -16.18
N TYR A 66 -34.12 3.11 -15.83
CA TYR A 66 -33.14 3.77 -16.70
C TYR A 66 -31.87 2.93 -16.85
N VAL A 67 -31.33 2.44 -15.73
CA VAL A 67 -30.14 1.56 -15.67
C VAL A 67 -30.33 0.30 -16.51
N ALA A 68 -31.48 -0.37 -16.39
CA ALA A 68 -31.78 -1.58 -17.18
C ALA A 68 -31.68 -1.34 -18.70
N SER A 69 -31.98 -0.12 -19.16
CA SER A 69 -31.89 0.24 -20.58
C SER A 69 -30.50 0.71 -21.03
N ARG A 70 -29.54 0.90 -20.10
CA ARG A 70 -28.21 1.51 -20.33
C ARG A 70 -27.04 0.70 -19.75
N TYR A 71 -27.32 -0.53 -19.29
CA TYR A 71 -26.39 -1.45 -18.63
C TYR A 71 -25.13 -1.79 -19.45
N VAL A 72 -23.97 -1.86 -18.80
CA VAL A 72 -22.67 -2.23 -19.39
C VAL A 72 -22.34 -3.70 -19.06
N GLU A 73 -22.46 -4.65 -20.01
CA GLU A 73 -22.19 -6.09 -19.76
C GLU A 73 -20.74 -6.53 -20.05
N ASN A 74 -20.12 -7.22 -19.09
CA ASN A 74 -19.65 -8.61 -19.24
C ASN A 74 -19.16 -9.22 -17.89
N GLY A 75 -19.79 -10.32 -17.45
CA GLY A 75 -19.14 -11.35 -16.62
C GLY A 75 -19.40 -11.38 -15.10
N THR A 76 -20.30 -12.29 -14.70
CA THR A 76 -20.37 -13.03 -13.43
C THR A 76 -20.69 -12.33 -12.08
N THR A 77 -21.54 -13.05 -11.32
CA THR A 77 -21.83 -12.97 -9.87
C THR A 77 -22.49 -11.71 -9.34
N HIS A 78 -23.77 -11.51 -9.59
CA HIS A 78 -24.68 -11.02 -8.55
C HIS A 78 -25.78 -12.07 -8.39
N SER A 79 -25.45 -13.18 -7.72
CA SER A 79 -26.46 -14.09 -7.22
C SER A 79 -27.20 -13.38 -6.10
N TYR A 80 -28.40 -12.90 -6.41
CA TYR A 80 -29.37 -12.38 -5.45
C TYR A 80 -29.69 -13.46 -4.42
N ARG A 81 -28.94 -13.53 -3.32
CA ARG A 81 -29.33 -14.29 -2.14
C ARG A 81 -30.21 -13.40 -1.29
N ASN A 82 -31.42 -13.86 -1.01
CA ASN A 82 -32.27 -13.22 -0.01
C ASN A 82 -31.61 -13.40 1.36
N PRO A 83 -31.31 -12.32 2.11
CA PRO A 83 -30.83 -12.43 3.48
C PRO A 83 -31.89 -13.13 4.35
N THR A 84 -31.45 -13.84 5.36
CA THR A 84 -32.31 -14.53 6.34
C THR A 84 -33.12 -13.52 7.16
N GLU A 85 -34.26 -13.95 7.71
CA GLU A 85 -35.12 -13.08 8.54
C GLU A 85 -34.37 -12.45 9.74
N VAL A 86 -33.32 -13.11 10.24
CA VAL A 86 -32.47 -12.62 11.34
C VAL A 86 -31.52 -11.50 10.88
N GLU A 87 -31.01 -11.58 9.66
CA GLU A 87 -30.16 -10.53 9.05
C GLU A 87 -31.01 -9.30 8.67
N GLN A 88 -32.21 -9.51 8.15
CA GLN A 88 -33.14 -8.42 7.82
C GLN A 88 -33.61 -7.65 9.08
N ALA A 89 -33.84 -8.35 10.19
CA ALA A 89 -34.27 -7.73 11.45
C ALA A 89 -33.18 -6.88 12.13
N ARG A 90 -31.90 -7.11 11.83
CA ARG A 90 -30.77 -6.38 12.45
C ARG A 90 -30.47 -5.03 11.79
N PHE A 91 -31.05 -4.74 10.63
CA PHE A 91 -30.45 -3.77 9.70
C PHE A 91 -31.43 -2.91 8.87
N ALA A 92 -32.71 -2.84 9.26
CA ALA A 92 -33.74 -2.12 8.51
C ALA A 92 -33.72 -0.59 8.76
N ALA A 93 -33.19 0.19 7.80
CA ALA A 93 -33.43 1.64 7.74
C ALA A 93 -34.26 1.99 6.49
N ALA A 94 -35.25 2.88 6.65
CA ALA A 94 -36.25 3.20 5.64
C ALA A 94 -35.78 4.15 4.52
N ASP A 95 -34.52 4.58 4.53
CA ASP A 95 -33.92 5.57 3.63
C ASP A 95 -32.79 5.02 2.74
N MET A 96 -32.58 3.70 2.70
CA MET A 96 -31.49 3.09 1.93
C MET A 96 -31.77 3.00 0.42
N GLN A 97 -30.73 3.17 -0.40
CA GLN A 97 -30.84 3.31 -1.86
C GLN A 97 -29.96 2.30 -2.60
N ARG A 98 -30.58 1.49 -3.45
CA ARG A 98 -29.95 0.40 -4.19
C ARG A 98 -28.62 0.74 -4.88
N THR A 99 -27.58 -0.06 -4.69
CA THR A 99 -26.47 -0.12 -5.64
C THR A 99 -26.98 -0.67 -6.97
N GLU A 100 -26.91 0.17 -7.99
CA GLU A 100 -27.28 -0.20 -9.35
C GLU A 100 -26.01 -0.57 -10.13
N PRO A 101 -26.08 -1.58 -11.00
CA PRO A 101 -24.94 -1.98 -11.81
C PRO A 101 -24.49 -0.85 -12.73
N ALA A 102 -23.23 -0.87 -13.13
CA ALA A 102 -22.62 0.15 -13.98
C ALA A 102 -23.48 0.47 -15.21
N ALA A 103 -23.88 1.73 -15.31
CA ALA A 103 -24.67 2.25 -16.42
C ALA A 103 -24.08 3.56 -16.94
N ILE A 104 -24.31 3.83 -18.21
CA ILE A 104 -23.87 5.06 -18.84
C ILE A 104 -25.02 6.06 -18.77
N TRP A 105 -24.77 7.20 -18.13
CA TRP A 105 -25.72 8.31 -18.02
C TRP A 105 -25.49 9.36 -19.09
N GLU A 106 -26.58 9.94 -19.57
CA GLU A 106 -26.55 11.13 -20.41
C GLU A 106 -27.10 12.34 -19.64
N THR A 107 -26.65 13.55 -19.95
CA THR A 107 -27.12 14.75 -19.25
C THR A 107 -28.64 14.97 -19.39
N SER A 108 -29.23 14.61 -20.53
CA SER A 108 -30.69 14.69 -20.76
C SER A 108 -31.46 13.61 -20.00
N GLY A 109 -31.00 12.36 -20.03
CA GLY A 109 -31.60 11.26 -19.25
C GLY A 109 -31.50 11.50 -17.74
N PHE A 110 -30.43 12.15 -17.29
CA PHE A 110 -30.27 12.58 -15.91
C PHE A 110 -31.36 13.57 -15.48
N GLU A 111 -31.60 14.61 -16.31
CA GLU A 111 -32.64 15.60 -16.08
C GLU A 111 -34.04 14.98 -16.06
N GLU A 112 -34.30 13.99 -16.91
CA GLU A 112 -35.58 13.28 -16.94
C GLU A 112 -35.85 12.49 -15.65
N VAL A 113 -34.85 11.76 -15.13
CA VAL A 113 -35.01 10.93 -13.93
C VAL A 113 -35.09 11.77 -12.66
N PHE A 114 -34.27 12.82 -12.54
CA PHE A 114 -34.10 13.58 -11.30
C PHE A 114 -34.82 14.94 -11.30
N GLY A 115 -35.29 15.41 -12.45
CA GLY A 115 -35.92 16.74 -12.59
C GLY A 115 -34.96 17.91 -12.35
N VAL A 116 -33.65 17.66 -12.34
CA VAL A 116 -32.60 18.67 -12.12
C VAL A 116 -31.45 18.47 -13.10
N ALA A 117 -30.86 19.59 -13.54
CA ALA A 117 -29.69 19.57 -14.40
C ALA A 117 -28.52 18.86 -13.76
N PHE A 118 -27.79 18.08 -14.55
CA PHE A 118 -26.66 17.26 -14.08
C PHE A 118 -25.61 18.08 -13.32
N ASP A 119 -25.29 19.28 -13.80
CA ASP A 119 -24.32 20.21 -13.19
C ASP A 119 -24.78 20.80 -11.85
N ARG A 120 -26.07 20.66 -11.52
CA ARG A 120 -26.69 21.12 -10.27
C ARG A 120 -27.09 19.98 -9.35
N PHE A 121 -27.03 18.75 -9.84
CA PHE A 121 -27.34 17.58 -9.05
C PHE A 121 -26.30 17.38 -7.94
N LYS A 122 -26.78 16.97 -6.77
CA LYS A 122 -25.95 16.59 -5.63
C LYS A 122 -26.35 15.18 -5.20
N PRO A 123 -25.42 14.22 -5.19
CA PRO A 123 -25.69 12.88 -4.68
C PRO A 123 -26.20 12.95 -3.25
N LEU A 124 -27.27 12.21 -2.96
CA LEU A 124 -27.86 12.15 -1.63
C LEU A 124 -26.91 11.47 -0.63
N ARG A 125 -26.25 10.40 -1.05
CA ARG A 125 -25.37 9.57 -0.21
C ARG A 125 -24.15 9.09 -1.02
N PRO A 126 -23.26 10.00 -1.44
CA PRO A 126 -22.08 9.62 -2.21
C PRO A 126 -21.23 8.63 -1.39
N GLN A 127 -20.89 7.49 -1.99
CA GLN A 127 -20.05 6.46 -1.40
C GLN A 127 -18.63 6.59 -1.98
N PRO A 128 -17.58 6.57 -1.15
CA PRO A 128 -16.20 6.57 -1.62
C PRO A 128 -15.97 5.42 -2.60
N GLY A 129 -15.28 5.71 -3.70
CA GLY A 129 -14.90 4.70 -4.67
C GLY A 129 -15.91 4.50 -5.79
N LEU A 130 -17.18 4.88 -5.60
CA LEU A 130 -18.20 4.76 -6.61
C LEU A 130 -18.13 5.89 -7.66
N CYS A 131 -17.95 5.47 -8.90
CA CYS A 131 -17.85 6.33 -10.07
C CYS A 131 -19.13 6.27 -10.91
N LEU A 132 -19.64 7.42 -11.33
CA LEU A 132 -20.71 7.53 -12.32
C LEU A 132 -20.12 7.80 -13.71
N ALA A 133 -20.43 6.95 -14.69
CA ALA A 133 -20.06 7.21 -16.08
C ALA A 133 -21.08 8.14 -16.74
N VAL A 134 -20.65 9.30 -17.22
CA VAL A 134 -21.52 10.26 -17.91
C VAL A 134 -20.94 10.64 -19.27
N ILE A 135 -21.74 10.58 -20.33
CA ILE A 135 -21.35 11.06 -21.66
C ILE A 135 -21.65 12.56 -21.75
N LYS A 136 -20.64 13.32 -22.17
CA LYS A 136 -20.80 14.76 -22.41
C LYS A 136 -21.60 14.99 -23.69
N ALA A 137 -22.51 15.97 -23.69
CA ALA A 137 -23.31 16.33 -24.87
C ALA A 137 -22.47 16.67 -26.12
N SER A 138 -21.22 17.13 -25.96
CA SER A 138 -20.30 17.40 -27.07
C SER A 138 -19.63 16.15 -27.67
N ALA A 139 -19.80 14.98 -27.07
CA ALA A 139 -19.16 13.76 -27.53
C ALA A 139 -19.73 13.33 -28.89
N LEU A 140 -18.83 12.97 -29.79
CA LEU A 140 -19.12 12.40 -31.09
C LEU A 140 -19.09 10.89 -30.97
N TYR A 141 -20.12 10.20 -31.45
CA TYR A 141 -20.09 8.74 -31.55
C TYR A 141 -19.50 8.27 -32.88
N ARG A 142 -19.60 9.11 -33.92
CA ARG A 142 -18.90 8.96 -35.20
C ARG A 142 -18.40 10.30 -35.72
N PRO A 143 -17.42 10.31 -36.63
CA PRO A 143 -16.94 11.54 -37.25
C PRO A 143 -18.06 12.45 -37.76
N GLY A 144 -18.08 13.68 -37.25
CA GLY A 144 -19.03 14.72 -37.65
C GLY A 144 -20.49 14.50 -37.22
N ARG A 145 -20.81 13.47 -36.43
CA ARG A 145 -22.16 13.33 -35.84
C ARG A 145 -22.09 13.29 -34.32
N ALA A 146 -22.67 14.32 -33.71
CA ALA A 146 -22.91 14.37 -32.28
C ALA A 146 -23.96 13.34 -31.88
N TYR A 147 -23.88 12.90 -30.63
CA TYR A 147 -24.91 12.07 -30.01
C TYR A 147 -26.29 12.75 -30.04
N ASN A 148 -27.34 11.97 -30.29
CA ASN A 148 -28.74 12.40 -30.20
C ASN A 148 -29.59 11.21 -29.71
N ASP A 149 -30.37 11.44 -28.67
CA ASP A 149 -31.19 10.49 -27.91
C ASP A 149 -32.50 10.08 -28.62
N THR A 150 -32.83 10.70 -29.76
CA THR A 150 -34.12 10.51 -30.47
C THR A 150 -34.10 9.54 -31.66
N LEU A 151 -32.98 8.85 -31.96
CA LEU A 151 -32.80 8.05 -33.18
C LEU A 151 -32.44 6.58 -32.89
N GLU A 152 -32.77 5.69 -33.84
CA GLU A 152 -32.38 4.25 -33.92
C GLU A 152 -30.90 3.97 -33.60
N THR A 153 -30.04 5.00 -33.66
CA THR A 153 -28.60 4.96 -33.40
C THR A 153 -28.20 4.98 -31.92
N ALA A 154 -29.09 5.30 -30.96
CA ALA A 154 -28.73 5.40 -29.54
C ALA A 154 -28.18 4.06 -28.98
N GLN A 155 -28.80 2.94 -29.38
CA GLN A 155 -28.33 1.60 -29.01
C GLN A 155 -26.97 1.27 -29.62
N GLU A 156 -26.72 1.70 -30.86
CA GLU A 156 -25.43 1.53 -31.56
C GLU A 156 -24.30 2.32 -30.86
N VAL A 157 -24.59 3.55 -30.43
CA VAL A 157 -23.66 4.36 -29.63
C VAL A 157 -23.33 3.67 -28.32
N LEU A 158 -24.35 3.23 -27.57
CA LEU A 158 -24.17 2.53 -26.31
C LEU A 158 -23.34 1.26 -26.49
N ASN A 159 -23.61 0.46 -27.52
CA ASN A 159 -22.86 -0.76 -27.82
C ASN A 159 -21.38 -0.48 -28.10
N ASN A 160 -21.05 0.65 -28.74
CA ASN A 160 -19.66 1.05 -28.97
C ASN A 160 -18.97 1.57 -27.70
N LEU A 161 -19.72 2.21 -26.78
CA LEU A 161 -19.16 2.81 -25.56
C LEU A 161 -19.01 1.83 -24.39
N LYS A 162 -19.87 0.82 -24.30
CA LYS A 162 -19.83 -0.21 -23.25
C LYS A 162 -18.43 -0.85 -23.09
N PRO A 163 -17.71 -1.24 -24.17
CA PRO A 163 -16.34 -1.76 -24.06
C PRO A 163 -15.34 -0.76 -23.46
N VAL A 164 -15.52 0.54 -23.70
CA VAL A 164 -14.63 1.60 -23.15
C VAL A 164 -14.84 1.73 -21.67
N VAL A 165 -16.10 1.82 -21.22
CA VAL A 165 -16.43 1.91 -19.80
C VAL A 165 -15.98 0.64 -19.09
N SER A 166 -16.17 -0.54 -19.70
CA SER A 166 -15.69 -1.81 -19.15
C SER A 166 -14.16 -1.89 -19.05
N ALA A 167 -13.42 -1.32 -20.02
CA ALA A 167 -11.97 -1.24 -19.96
C ALA A 167 -11.51 -0.27 -18.87
N CYS A 168 -12.19 0.87 -18.72
CA CYS A 168 -11.94 1.82 -17.63
C CYS A 168 -12.21 1.17 -16.28
N ASP A 169 -13.32 0.44 -16.13
CA ASP A 169 -13.69 -0.26 -14.89
C ASP A 169 -12.58 -1.22 -14.45
N ARG A 170 -12.09 -2.07 -15.36
CA ARG A 170 -10.96 -2.98 -15.07
C ARG A 170 -9.67 -2.26 -14.66
N SER A 171 -9.36 -1.09 -15.24
CA SER A 171 -8.20 -0.29 -14.83
C SER A 171 -8.43 0.42 -13.50
N LEU A 172 -9.66 0.82 -13.20
CA LEU A 172 -10.00 1.48 -11.94
C LEU A 172 -10.10 0.50 -10.76
N GLN A 173 -10.40 -0.78 -11.01
CA GLN A 173 -10.43 -1.83 -9.99
C GLN A 173 -9.09 -1.98 -9.25
N SER A 174 -7.94 -1.72 -9.89
CA SER A 174 -6.64 -1.72 -9.19
C SER A 174 -6.47 -0.59 -8.17
N ALA A 175 -7.36 0.41 -8.17
CA ALA A 175 -7.41 1.52 -7.24
C ALA A 175 -8.60 1.43 -6.26
N SER A 176 -9.25 0.26 -6.14
CA SER A 176 -10.45 0.05 -5.31
C SER A 176 -11.63 0.97 -5.68
N LEU A 177 -11.72 1.34 -6.97
CA LEU A 177 -12.80 2.14 -7.54
C LEU A 177 -13.71 1.25 -8.38
N SER A 178 -15.02 1.51 -8.38
CA SER A 178 -15.99 0.76 -9.18
C SER A 178 -17.06 1.67 -9.78
N PHE A 179 -17.62 1.30 -10.93
CA PHE A 179 -18.73 2.05 -11.52
C PHE A 179 -20.08 1.64 -10.92
N THR A 180 -20.94 2.65 -10.68
CA THR A 180 -22.35 2.45 -10.32
C THR A 180 -23.28 3.06 -11.36
N GLY A 181 -24.46 2.45 -11.51
CA GLY A 181 -25.57 3.01 -12.26
C GLY A 181 -26.42 3.98 -11.45
N ASN A 182 -26.19 4.13 -10.14
CA ASN A 182 -26.99 5.00 -9.26
C ASN A 182 -26.26 6.33 -8.98
N PRO A 183 -26.73 7.46 -9.55
CA PRO A 183 -26.10 8.76 -9.32
C PRO A 183 -26.07 9.25 -7.88
N ASN A 184 -27.03 8.82 -7.04
CA ASN A 184 -27.07 9.24 -5.64
C ASN A 184 -25.94 8.65 -4.80
N LEU A 185 -25.32 7.56 -5.28
CA LEU A 185 -24.24 6.85 -4.60
C LEU A 185 -22.85 7.23 -5.12
N ALA A 186 -22.76 7.94 -6.25
CA ALA A 186 -21.47 8.27 -6.83
C ALA A 186 -20.74 9.37 -6.03
N SER A 187 -19.50 9.11 -5.61
CA SER A 187 -18.59 10.14 -5.08
C SER A 187 -17.80 10.85 -6.19
N VAL A 188 -17.60 10.17 -7.32
CA VAL A 188 -16.88 10.69 -8.49
C VAL A 188 -17.76 10.58 -9.72
N VAL A 189 -17.74 11.61 -10.56
CA VAL A 189 -18.31 11.53 -11.92
C VAL A 189 -17.18 11.52 -12.93
N ILE A 190 -17.20 10.52 -13.82
CA ILE A 190 -16.27 10.42 -14.94
C ILE A 190 -17.00 10.85 -16.20
N LEU A 191 -16.65 12.05 -16.68
CA LEU A 191 -17.14 12.59 -17.95
C LEU A 191 -16.35 12.03 -19.13
N PHE A 192 -17.05 11.40 -20.06
CA PHE A 192 -16.52 10.90 -21.32
C PHE A 192 -16.76 11.94 -22.43
N ASP A 193 -15.68 12.43 -23.05
CA ASP A 193 -15.72 13.32 -24.22
C ASP A 193 -14.91 12.69 -25.37
N ILE A 194 -15.62 12.33 -26.44
CA ILE A 194 -15.04 11.60 -27.59
C ILE A 194 -15.08 12.50 -28.80
N GLN A 195 -13.93 12.66 -29.46
CA GLN A 195 -13.79 13.50 -30.63
C GLN A 195 -13.09 12.73 -31.74
N TYR A 196 -13.50 12.97 -32.99
CA TYR A 196 -12.86 12.37 -34.16
C TYR A 196 -12.22 13.46 -35.01
N SER A 197 -10.95 13.27 -35.34
CA SER A 197 -10.20 14.16 -36.23
C SER A 197 -9.87 13.44 -37.52
N PHE A 198 -10.09 14.08 -38.67
CA PHE A 198 -9.71 13.50 -39.95
C PHE A 198 -8.21 13.18 -39.98
N TYR A 199 -7.86 11.95 -40.36
CA TYR A 199 -6.48 11.46 -40.39
C TYR A 199 -5.97 11.33 -41.83
N GLY A 200 -6.78 10.76 -42.74
CA GLY A 200 -6.37 10.59 -44.13
C GLY A 200 -7.42 9.88 -44.99
N ASN A 201 -7.13 9.76 -46.29
CA ASN A 201 -7.91 8.95 -47.23
C ASN A 201 -7.13 7.66 -47.55
N TYR A 202 -7.86 6.55 -47.66
CA TYR A 202 -7.36 5.20 -47.89
C TYR A 202 -8.20 4.54 -49.00
N GLY A 203 -7.67 3.47 -49.61
CA GLY A 203 -8.36 2.78 -50.70
C GLY A 203 -8.07 3.36 -52.09
N ASN A 204 -8.81 2.89 -53.10
CA ASN A 204 -8.61 3.31 -54.49
C ASN A 204 -9.50 4.53 -54.83
N ALA A 205 -9.23 5.18 -55.96
CA ALA A 205 -9.93 6.42 -56.36
C ALA A 205 -11.46 6.24 -56.58
N TYR A 206 -11.95 5.00 -56.68
CA TYR A 206 -13.35 4.68 -56.96
C TYR A 206 -14.14 4.32 -55.69
N ASP A 207 -13.47 4.01 -54.58
CA ASP A 207 -14.06 3.74 -53.26
C ASP A 207 -13.18 4.36 -52.15
N PRO A 208 -13.21 5.70 -51.99
CA PRO A 208 -12.37 6.39 -51.02
C PRO A 208 -12.87 6.13 -49.59
N ILE A 209 -12.02 5.51 -48.78
CA ILE A 209 -12.25 5.29 -47.36
C ILE A 209 -11.61 6.45 -46.58
N LYS A 210 -12.39 7.16 -45.78
CA LYS A 210 -11.86 8.19 -44.88
C LYS A 210 -11.47 7.58 -43.54
N GLY A 211 -10.21 7.74 -43.17
CA GLY A 211 -9.68 7.40 -41.85
C GLY A 211 -9.74 8.60 -40.91
N TYR A 212 -10.13 8.34 -39.67
CA TYR A 212 -10.23 9.33 -38.60
C TYR A 212 -9.45 8.84 -37.38
N GLY A 213 -8.67 9.72 -36.75
CA GLY A 213 -8.15 9.50 -35.42
C GLY A 213 -9.25 9.70 -34.37
N ALA A 214 -9.16 8.99 -33.25
CA ALA A 214 -10.07 9.15 -32.12
C ALA A 214 -9.32 9.77 -30.94
N ILE A 215 -9.98 10.71 -30.26
CA ILE A 215 -9.50 11.32 -29.02
C ILE A 215 -10.56 11.09 -27.96
N VAL A 216 -10.21 10.35 -26.92
CA VAL A 216 -11.07 10.14 -25.76
C VAL A 216 -10.48 10.93 -24.60
N THR A 217 -11.25 11.89 -24.08
CA THR A 217 -10.88 12.64 -22.88
C THR A 217 -11.79 12.22 -21.75
N LEU A 218 -11.20 11.71 -20.67
CA LEU A 218 -11.90 11.46 -19.42
C LEU A 218 -11.63 12.61 -18.49
N THR A 219 -12.68 13.10 -17.82
CA THR A 219 -12.55 14.11 -16.77
C THR A 219 -13.27 13.61 -15.53
N ALA A 220 -12.50 13.40 -14.47
CA ALA A 220 -13.04 13.07 -13.16
C ALA A 220 -13.42 14.35 -12.41
N LEU A 221 -14.64 14.38 -11.91
CA LEU A 221 -15.19 15.46 -11.09
C LEU A 221 -15.63 14.90 -9.74
N ASP A 222 -15.48 15.70 -8.69
CA ASP A 222 -16.14 15.42 -7.41
C ASP A 222 -17.65 15.55 -7.60
N ALA A 223 -18.41 14.50 -7.29
CA ALA A 223 -19.83 14.43 -7.64
C ALA A 223 -20.70 15.45 -6.89
N ARG A 224 -20.23 15.96 -5.75
CA ARG A 224 -20.98 16.92 -4.92
C ARG A 224 -20.70 18.37 -5.32
N THR A 225 -19.45 18.67 -5.65
CA THR A 225 -18.96 20.03 -5.93
C THR A 225 -18.76 20.31 -7.41
N HIS A 226 -18.77 19.28 -8.26
CA HIS A 226 -18.44 19.30 -9.69
C HIS A 226 -17.05 19.89 -10.00
N ARG A 227 -16.17 19.95 -8.98
CA ARG A 227 -14.80 20.41 -9.17
C ARG A 227 -13.98 19.31 -9.83
N LYS A 228 -13.13 19.71 -10.77
CA LYS A 228 -12.22 18.80 -11.46
C LYS A 228 -11.20 18.21 -10.49
N ILE A 229 -11.18 16.88 -10.41
CA ILE A 229 -10.19 16.08 -9.68
C ILE A 229 -9.00 15.81 -10.61
N ALA A 230 -9.29 15.17 -11.75
CA ALA A 230 -8.28 14.72 -12.69
C ALA A 230 -8.82 14.70 -14.11
N SER A 231 -7.92 14.57 -15.09
CA SER A 231 -8.31 14.31 -16.48
C SER A 231 -7.19 13.60 -17.20
N VAL A 232 -7.57 12.67 -18.06
CA VAL A 232 -6.67 11.92 -18.93
C VAL A 232 -7.16 12.04 -20.37
N LYS A 233 -6.23 12.17 -21.31
CA LYS A 233 -6.51 12.30 -22.74
C LYS A 233 -5.80 11.20 -23.50
N MET A 234 -6.58 10.34 -24.12
CA MET A 234 -6.11 9.23 -24.94
C MET A 234 -6.28 9.58 -26.41
N LYS A 235 -5.26 9.33 -27.22
CA LYS A 235 -5.28 9.54 -28.67
C LYS A 235 -5.01 8.23 -29.38
N HIS A 236 -5.76 7.95 -30.43
CA HIS A 236 -5.55 6.83 -31.32
C HIS A 236 -5.40 7.31 -32.76
N GLU A 237 -4.30 6.95 -33.40
CA GLU A 237 -4.10 7.15 -34.84
C GLU A 237 -4.92 6.09 -35.58
N LEU A 238 -5.84 6.50 -36.47
CA LEU A 238 -6.83 5.61 -37.13
C LEU A 238 -7.82 4.90 -36.16
N GLY A 239 -8.64 5.67 -35.45
CA GLY A 239 -9.73 5.15 -34.60
C GLY A 239 -11.05 4.80 -35.34
N GLY A 240 -11.22 5.22 -36.60
CA GLY A 240 -12.40 4.88 -37.41
C GLY A 240 -12.17 4.99 -38.92
N MET A 241 -12.67 4.03 -39.70
CA MET A 241 -12.63 4.04 -41.17
C MET A 241 -14.04 3.98 -41.76
N ILE A 242 -14.36 4.91 -42.65
CA ILE A 242 -15.70 5.06 -43.24
C ILE A 242 -15.62 5.17 -44.76
N SER A 243 -16.34 4.31 -45.48
CA SER A 243 -16.51 4.46 -46.95
C SER A 243 -17.46 5.60 -47.27
N VAL A 244 -17.14 6.38 -48.30
CA VAL A 244 -17.95 7.49 -48.79
C VAL A 244 -18.39 7.18 -50.21
N THR A 245 -19.68 6.91 -50.43
CA THR A 245 -20.24 6.77 -51.78
C THR A 245 -20.49 8.14 -52.43
N SER A 246 -20.63 8.17 -53.75
CA SER A 246 -20.72 9.36 -54.61
C SER A 246 -21.94 10.28 -54.39
N GLY A 247 -22.70 10.09 -53.30
CA GLY A 247 -23.77 10.98 -52.84
C GLY A 247 -23.50 11.66 -51.48
N GLY A 248 -22.33 11.46 -50.86
CA GLY A 248 -22.07 11.93 -49.50
C GLY A 248 -22.83 11.16 -48.41
N ILE A 249 -23.47 10.05 -48.80
CA ILE A 249 -24.13 9.11 -47.91
C ILE A 249 -23.05 8.14 -47.41
N TYR A 250 -22.77 8.22 -46.10
CA TYR A 250 -21.91 7.26 -45.41
C TYR A 250 -22.67 5.92 -45.36
N GLU A 251 -22.20 4.88 -46.05
CA GLU A 251 -22.74 3.53 -45.87
C GLU A 251 -22.29 2.95 -44.51
N ASP A 252 -23.11 2.06 -43.94
CA ASP A 252 -23.00 1.46 -42.59
C ASP A 252 -21.75 0.61 -42.32
N ARG A 253 -20.72 0.68 -43.16
CA ARG A 253 -19.49 -0.11 -42.98
C ARG A 253 -18.43 0.70 -42.26
N ILE A 254 -18.52 0.71 -40.94
CA ILE A 254 -17.43 1.12 -40.06
C ILE A 254 -16.49 -0.07 -39.92
N TYR A 255 -15.33 -0.02 -40.59
CA TYR A 255 -14.41 -1.17 -40.65
C TYR A 255 -13.58 -1.37 -39.37
N CYS A 256 -13.55 -0.37 -38.48
CA CYS A 256 -12.95 -0.47 -37.15
C CYS A 256 -13.58 0.60 -36.25
N ALA A 257 -14.30 0.19 -35.22
CA ALA A 257 -14.60 1.04 -34.07
C ALA A 257 -14.24 0.29 -32.79
N SER A 258 -13.02 -0.26 -32.74
CA SER A 258 -12.41 -0.58 -31.46
C SER A 258 -11.99 0.74 -30.82
N LEU A 259 -12.87 1.31 -29.99
CA LEU A 259 -12.44 2.27 -28.98
C LEU A 259 -11.44 1.56 -28.04
N PRO A 260 -10.39 2.25 -27.58
CA PRO A 260 -9.12 1.65 -27.20
C PRO A 260 -9.22 0.53 -26.16
N THR A 261 -8.55 -0.61 -26.41
CA THR A 261 -7.99 -1.44 -25.34
C THR A 261 -6.65 -0.83 -24.94
N THR A 262 -6.66 -0.13 -23.82
CA THR A 262 -5.54 0.61 -23.25
C THR A 262 -4.45 -0.31 -22.71
N THR A 263 -3.36 -0.50 -23.48
CA THR A 263 -2.19 -1.28 -23.03
C THR A 263 -1.01 -0.43 -22.55
N ALA A 264 -1.14 0.91 -22.51
CA ALA A 264 -0.09 1.80 -21.99
C ALA A 264 -0.38 2.19 -20.53
N ILE A 265 0.14 1.38 -19.59
CA ILE A 265 0.06 1.56 -18.13
C ILE A 265 0.48 2.99 -17.70
N ASP A 266 1.47 3.58 -18.36
CA ASP A 266 2.05 4.88 -17.99
C ASP A 266 1.10 6.08 -18.10
N ILE A 267 0.02 5.99 -18.88
CA ILE A 267 -0.93 7.10 -19.09
C ILE A 267 -2.01 7.12 -17.99
N TRP A 268 -2.31 5.96 -17.40
CA TRP A 268 -3.39 5.79 -16.43
C TRP A 268 -2.97 6.05 -14.99
N GLN A 269 -1.77 5.62 -14.61
CA GLN A 269 -1.29 5.71 -13.21
C GLN A 269 -1.47 7.10 -12.58
N PRO A 270 -1.09 8.23 -13.23
CA PRO A 270 -1.24 9.55 -12.62
C PRO A 270 -2.70 10.01 -12.48
N PHE A 271 -3.62 9.42 -13.24
CA PHE A 271 -5.05 9.68 -13.15
C PHE A 271 -5.67 8.85 -12.02
N GLU A 272 -5.30 7.58 -11.91
CA GLU A 272 -5.69 6.66 -10.82
C GLU A 272 -5.20 7.15 -9.46
N ASP A 273 -3.93 7.54 -9.34
CA ASP A 273 -3.34 8.05 -8.09
C ASP A 273 -4.13 9.26 -7.56
N LYS A 274 -4.55 10.15 -8.46
CA LYS A 274 -5.35 11.34 -8.10
C LYS A 274 -6.78 10.99 -7.71
N LEU A 275 -7.37 9.99 -8.36
CA LEU A 275 -8.69 9.49 -7.98
C LEU A 275 -8.64 8.82 -6.61
N ALA A 276 -7.71 7.88 -6.38
CA ALA A 276 -7.51 7.22 -5.10
C ALA A 276 -7.25 8.24 -3.97
N ALA A 277 -6.39 9.23 -4.22
CA ALA A 277 -6.12 10.32 -3.27
C ALA A 277 -7.33 11.23 -3.00
N SER A 278 -8.30 11.31 -3.92
CA SER A 278 -9.54 12.08 -3.73
C SER A 278 -10.64 11.32 -2.99
N VAL A 279 -10.56 9.99 -2.98
CA VAL A 279 -11.51 9.08 -2.34
C VAL A 279 -11.09 8.75 -0.89
N ASN A 280 -9.79 8.59 -0.63
CA ASN A 280 -9.24 8.37 0.72
C ASN A 280 -9.61 9.43 1.79
N PRO A 281 -9.85 10.72 1.47
CA PRO A 281 -10.31 11.70 2.45
C PRO A 281 -11.82 11.66 2.75
N GLN A 282 -12.63 10.95 1.94
CA GLN A 282 -14.08 10.84 2.15
C GLN A 282 -14.46 9.72 3.13
N SER A 283 -13.66 8.66 3.27
CA SER A 283 -13.93 7.54 4.19
C SER A 283 -14.14 8.00 5.64
N GLY A 284 -13.31 8.90 6.17
CA GLY A 284 -13.48 9.39 7.55
C GLY A 284 -14.83 10.08 7.83
N ASN A 285 -15.53 10.60 6.81
CA ASN A 285 -16.87 11.16 7.00
C ASN A 285 -17.98 10.09 7.04
N ASP A 286 -17.73 8.92 6.45
CA ASP A 286 -18.69 7.82 6.42
C ASP A 286 -18.90 7.23 7.81
N ALA A 287 -17.88 7.26 8.67
CA ALA A 287 -18.00 6.85 10.07
C ALA A 287 -19.11 7.61 10.84
N TYR A 288 -19.48 8.81 10.38
CA TYR A 288 -20.57 9.62 10.96
C TYR A 288 -21.93 9.41 10.31
N THR A 289 -21.97 8.65 9.21
CA THR A 289 -23.17 8.52 8.37
C THR A 289 -24.02 7.32 8.81
N TYR A 290 -23.38 6.24 9.24
CA TYR A 290 -24.04 5.00 9.62
C TYR A 290 -24.36 4.96 11.12
N ALA A 291 -25.50 4.36 11.45
CA ALA A 291 -25.79 4.00 12.83
C ALA A 291 -24.81 2.91 13.31
N VAL A 292 -24.21 3.15 14.47
CA VAL A 292 -23.32 2.23 15.18
C VAL A 292 -24.18 1.20 15.90
N THR A 293 -23.86 -0.07 15.66
CA THR A 293 -24.45 -1.25 16.27
C THR A 293 -23.33 -2.16 16.75
N GLU A 294 -23.64 -3.11 17.62
CA GLU A 294 -22.64 -4.11 18.05
C GLU A 294 -22.02 -4.87 16.87
N GLY A 295 -22.78 -5.10 15.79
CA GLY A 295 -22.32 -5.85 14.61
C GLY A 295 -21.49 -5.07 13.60
N ASN A 296 -21.41 -3.75 13.69
CA ASN A 296 -20.65 -2.91 12.73
C ASN A 296 -19.70 -1.89 13.40
N ALA A 297 -19.62 -1.87 14.74
CA ALA A 297 -18.84 -0.90 15.49
C ALA A 297 -17.35 -0.92 15.14
N GLU A 298 -16.75 -2.11 15.02
CA GLU A 298 -15.34 -2.27 14.63
C GLU A 298 -15.05 -1.68 13.26
N LEU A 299 -16.00 -1.85 12.35
CA LEU A 299 -15.94 -1.41 10.97
C LEU A 299 -16.00 0.13 10.88
N ILE A 300 -16.94 0.73 11.61
CA ILE A 300 -17.08 2.19 11.71
C ILE A 300 -15.83 2.82 12.35
N VAL A 301 -15.28 2.20 13.40
CA VAL A 301 -14.03 2.66 14.03
C VAL A 301 -12.86 2.57 13.05
N SER A 302 -12.73 1.47 12.31
CA SER A 302 -11.67 1.33 11.30
C SER A 302 -11.72 2.46 10.29
N ILE A 303 -12.89 2.75 9.73
CA ILE A 303 -13.11 3.84 8.76
C ILE A 303 -12.71 5.20 9.36
N LEU A 304 -13.09 5.46 10.62
CA LEU A 304 -12.70 6.69 11.31
C LEU A 304 -11.17 6.79 11.41
N LEU A 305 -10.51 5.73 11.89
CA LEU A 305 -9.06 5.73 12.11
C LEU A 305 -8.30 5.87 10.79
N ASP A 306 -8.72 5.20 9.71
CA ASP A 306 -8.14 5.35 8.37
C ASP A 306 -8.25 6.81 7.88
N GLY A 307 -9.43 7.41 8.05
CA GLY A 307 -9.67 8.81 7.72
C GLY A 307 -8.82 9.79 8.56
N LEU A 308 -8.45 9.42 9.79
CA LEU A 308 -7.55 10.18 10.65
C LEU A 308 -6.07 9.96 10.29
N ALA A 309 -5.67 8.74 9.95
CA ALA A 309 -4.34 8.39 9.47
C ALA A 309 -3.99 9.19 8.21
N GLY A 310 -4.90 9.25 7.23
CA GLY A 310 -4.71 10.02 6.00
C GLY A 310 -4.56 11.53 6.20
N LYS A 311 -4.95 12.06 7.37
CA LYS A 311 -4.84 13.49 7.74
C LYS A 311 -3.68 13.77 8.69
N ALA A 312 -3.06 12.75 9.30
CA ALA A 312 -2.00 12.91 10.28
C ALA A 312 -0.65 13.21 9.60
N SER A 313 0.01 14.31 10.00
CA SER A 313 1.35 14.65 9.53
C SER A 313 2.48 14.14 10.43
N ASP A 314 2.17 13.84 11.70
CA ASP A 314 3.11 13.26 12.66
C ASP A 314 3.17 11.74 12.45
N PRO A 315 4.34 11.16 12.10
CA PRO A 315 4.47 9.74 11.81
C PRO A 315 4.06 8.82 12.98
N TRP A 316 4.23 9.26 14.23
CA TRP A 316 3.79 8.48 15.39
C TRP A 316 2.27 8.44 15.53
N GLN A 317 1.59 9.57 15.34
CA GLN A 317 0.12 9.60 15.34
C GLN A 317 -0.43 8.76 14.19
N LYS A 318 0.18 8.90 13.01
CA LYS A 318 -0.21 8.15 11.82
C LYS A 318 -0.13 6.64 12.08
N ALA A 319 0.99 6.15 12.61
CA ALA A 319 1.16 4.73 12.94
C ALA A 319 0.13 4.21 13.96
N ILE A 320 -0.21 5.00 14.99
CA ILE A 320 -1.24 4.64 15.99
C ILE A 320 -2.61 4.45 15.32
N TYR A 321 -2.96 5.30 14.35
CA TYR A 321 -4.21 5.17 13.60
C TYR A 321 -4.18 3.99 12.62
N GLU A 322 -3.09 3.83 11.86
CA GLU A 322 -2.92 2.75 10.86
C GLU A 322 -2.88 1.35 11.50
N ALA A 323 -2.44 1.23 12.74
CA ALA A 323 -2.53 -0.03 13.50
C ALA A 323 -3.97 -0.45 13.82
N GLY A 324 -4.97 0.42 13.60
CA GLY A 324 -6.37 0.14 13.86
C GLY A 324 -6.71 0.06 15.35
N ALA A 325 -7.90 -0.49 15.64
CA ALA A 325 -8.40 -0.69 17.00
C ALA A 325 -8.65 -2.16 17.31
N GLN A 326 -8.58 -2.49 18.60
CA GLN A 326 -9.02 -3.77 19.14
C GLN A 326 -9.97 -3.58 20.32
N ALA A 327 -10.67 -4.66 20.67
CA ALA A 327 -11.58 -4.72 21.82
C ALA A 327 -12.62 -3.60 21.78
N VAL A 328 -13.18 -3.35 20.59
CA VAL A 328 -14.23 -2.36 20.40
C VAL A 328 -15.49 -2.89 21.08
N ARG A 329 -16.07 -2.09 21.97
CA ARG A 329 -17.26 -2.45 22.74
C ARG A 329 -18.23 -1.30 22.77
N MET A 330 -19.49 -1.59 22.53
CA MET A 330 -20.59 -0.65 22.67
C MET A 330 -21.24 -0.86 24.04
N ASP A 331 -21.41 0.23 24.79
CA ASP A 331 -22.13 0.27 26.06
C ASP A 331 -23.03 1.51 26.05
N GLY A 332 -24.31 1.31 25.73
CA GLY A 332 -25.28 2.40 25.55
C GLY A 332 -24.84 3.37 24.44
N ASP A 333 -24.59 4.61 24.82
CA ASP A 333 -24.18 5.72 23.94
C ASP A 333 -22.66 5.83 23.78
N THR A 334 -21.89 4.89 24.33
CA THR A 334 -20.44 4.97 24.38
C THR A 334 -19.79 3.78 23.67
N LEU A 335 -18.87 4.08 22.77
CA LEU A 335 -18.01 3.09 22.13
C LEU A 335 -16.60 3.14 22.72
N SER A 336 -16.23 2.10 23.47
CA SER A 336 -14.89 1.94 24.02
C SER A 336 -14.02 1.14 23.06
N LEU A 337 -12.77 1.54 22.87
CA LEU A 337 -11.81 0.85 22.01
C LEU A 337 -10.39 0.96 22.56
N ARG A 338 -9.51 0.08 22.12
CA ARG A 338 -8.08 0.14 22.42
C ARG A 338 -7.29 0.37 21.14
N LEU A 339 -6.37 1.31 21.19
CA LEU A 339 -5.39 1.58 20.12
C LEU A 339 -4.01 1.09 20.56
N ARG A 340 -3.18 0.75 19.57
CA ARG A 340 -1.78 0.43 19.79
C ARG A 340 -0.97 1.72 19.82
N SER A 341 -0.50 2.11 21.00
CA SER A 341 0.27 3.36 21.15
C SER A 341 1.75 3.24 20.75
N PHE A 342 2.22 2.01 20.53
CA PHE A 342 3.63 1.65 20.40
C PHE A 342 4.47 1.89 21.66
N ASP A 343 3.85 2.16 22.81
CA ASP A 343 4.56 2.40 24.06
C ASP A 343 5.41 1.18 24.48
N PRO A 344 6.75 1.32 24.58
CA PRO A 344 7.63 0.25 25.03
C PRO A 344 7.51 -0.06 26.53
N ALA A 345 6.76 0.75 27.30
CA ALA A 345 6.53 0.59 28.74
C ALA A 345 7.84 0.52 29.56
N LEU A 346 8.80 1.41 29.25
CA LEU A 346 10.15 1.40 29.83
C LEU A 346 10.17 1.42 31.37
N GLU A 347 9.20 2.09 32.00
CA GLU A 347 9.10 2.11 33.48
C GLU A 347 8.90 0.71 34.07
N SER A 348 8.14 -0.15 33.38
CA SER A 348 7.90 -1.53 33.80
C SER A 348 9.04 -2.49 33.47
N LEU A 349 9.81 -2.19 32.41
CA LEU A 349 10.96 -2.99 31.98
C LEU A 349 12.19 -2.80 32.87
N GLY A 350 12.33 -1.62 33.50
CA GLY A 350 13.55 -1.25 34.20
C GLY A 350 14.71 -0.96 33.24
N ALA A 351 15.94 -0.90 33.79
CA ALA A 351 17.12 -0.58 33.00
C ALA A 351 17.56 -1.76 32.14
N TYR A 352 18.06 -1.49 30.93
CA TYR A 352 18.58 -2.54 30.04
C TYR A 352 19.67 -3.40 30.70
N ALA A 353 20.54 -2.77 31.49
CA ALA A 353 21.64 -3.44 32.17
C ALA A 353 21.19 -4.53 33.17
N ASP A 354 19.96 -4.47 33.68
CA ASP A 354 19.45 -5.42 34.66
C ASP A 354 19.01 -6.75 34.01
N ASN A 355 18.52 -6.72 32.77
CA ASN A 355 17.96 -7.89 32.07
C ASN A 355 18.29 -7.93 30.56
N PRO A 356 19.57 -7.81 30.13
CA PRO A 356 19.92 -7.56 28.73
C PRO A 356 19.45 -8.66 27.75
N ASP A 357 19.29 -9.89 28.22
CA ASP A 357 18.94 -11.05 27.39
C ASP A 357 17.48 -11.02 26.87
N THR A 358 16.53 -10.47 27.64
CA THR A 358 15.10 -10.41 27.27
C THR A 358 14.59 -8.99 27.07
N TRP A 359 15.32 -7.98 27.52
CA TRP A 359 14.83 -6.60 27.57
C TRP A 359 14.32 -6.08 26.22
N LEU A 360 15.05 -6.35 25.12
CA LEU A 360 14.64 -5.90 23.78
C LEU A 360 13.39 -6.64 23.30
N SER A 361 13.28 -7.95 23.53
CA SER A 361 12.07 -8.69 23.13
C SER A 361 10.86 -8.24 23.94
N ASP A 362 11.03 -8.01 25.24
CA ASP A 362 9.96 -7.56 26.13
C ASP A 362 9.51 -6.13 25.74
N MET A 363 10.46 -5.25 25.39
CA MET A 363 10.18 -3.92 24.83
C MET A 363 9.36 -3.98 23.54
N LEU A 364 9.76 -4.83 22.59
CA LEU A 364 9.06 -4.99 21.31
C LEU A 364 7.67 -5.60 21.51
N GLN A 365 7.52 -6.52 22.47
CA GLN A 365 6.23 -7.09 22.85
C GLN A 365 5.30 -6.03 23.47
N ASN A 366 5.82 -5.17 24.34
CA ASN A 366 5.03 -4.06 24.91
C ASN A 366 4.58 -3.09 23.82
N ALA A 367 5.48 -2.74 22.89
CA ALA A 367 5.15 -1.89 21.74
C ALA A 367 4.13 -2.53 20.79
N ALA A 368 3.95 -3.86 20.84
CA ALA A 368 2.91 -4.58 20.09
C ALA A 368 1.51 -4.52 20.72
N ALA A 369 1.40 -4.09 21.98
CA ALA A 369 0.14 -4.16 22.73
C ALA A 369 -0.83 -3.01 22.41
N TYR A 370 -2.13 -3.35 22.36
CA TYR A 370 -3.22 -2.37 22.34
C TYR A 370 -3.51 -1.87 23.76
N ASN A 371 -2.82 -0.80 24.16
CA ASN A 371 -2.77 -0.29 25.53
C ASN A 371 -3.33 1.13 25.71
N LEU A 372 -3.68 1.83 24.63
CA LEU A 372 -4.31 3.15 24.69
C LEU A 372 -5.83 3.01 24.67
N ASN A 373 -6.48 3.18 25.82
CA ASN A 373 -7.94 3.19 25.89
C ASN A 373 -8.50 4.51 25.35
N CYS A 374 -9.48 4.42 24.46
CA CYS A 374 -10.21 5.56 23.90
C CYS A 374 -11.71 5.29 23.94
N THR A 375 -12.49 6.38 23.94
CA THR A 375 -13.95 6.33 23.92
C THR A 375 -14.49 7.28 22.86
N LEU A 376 -15.52 6.85 22.14
CA LEU A 376 -16.29 7.64 21.20
C LEU A 376 -17.74 7.69 21.68
N THR A 377 -18.43 8.80 21.44
CA THR A 377 -19.83 8.99 21.83
C THR A 377 -20.73 8.82 20.61
N ILE A 378 -21.89 8.21 20.83
CA ILE A 378 -22.95 7.97 19.86
C ILE A 378 -24.13 8.89 20.21
N ASP A 379 -24.79 9.48 19.22
CA ASP A 379 -25.97 10.32 19.41
C ASP A 379 -27.28 9.53 19.53
N GLU A 380 -28.39 10.25 19.70
CA GLU A 380 -29.73 9.67 19.84
C GLU A 380 -30.19 8.90 18.59
N ASP A 381 -29.65 9.22 17.41
CA ASP A 381 -29.92 8.53 16.14
C ASP A 381 -28.99 7.30 15.94
N GLY A 382 -28.18 6.98 16.96
CA GLY A 382 -27.22 5.88 16.91
C GLY A 382 -25.97 6.19 16.11
N LYS A 383 -25.69 7.44 15.74
CA LYS A 383 -24.52 7.80 14.89
C LYS A 383 -23.36 8.29 15.73
N LEU A 384 -22.13 8.10 15.24
CA LEU A 384 -20.95 8.63 15.93
C LEU A 384 -21.02 10.16 15.98
N LEU A 385 -20.70 10.77 17.11
CA LEU A 385 -20.61 12.22 17.24
C LEU A 385 -19.25 12.72 16.75
N GLN A 386 -19.24 13.68 15.81
CA GLN A 386 -18.00 14.34 15.36
C GLN A 386 -17.21 15.00 16.49
N SER A 387 -17.89 15.44 17.56
CA SER A 387 -17.23 16.00 18.75
C SER A 387 -16.31 14.98 19.44
N SER A 388 -16.55 13.68 19.26
CA SER A 388 -15.71 12.59 19.77
C SER A 388 -14.31 12.53 19.15
N GLU A 389 -14.11 13.12 17.96
CA GLU A 389 -12.77 13.18 17.34
C GLU A 389 -11.79 13.98 18.18
N THR A 390 -12.25 15.02 18.86
CA THR A 390 -11.35 15.95 19.56
C THR A 390 -10.65 15.26 20.74
N PRO A 391 -11.37 14.58 21.65
CA PRO A 391 -10.75 13.75 22.68
C PRO A 391 -9.86 12.64 22.11
N LEU A 392 -10.31 11.94 21.06
CA LEU A 392 -9.53 10.87 20.42
C LEU A 392 -8.18 11.41 19.91
N LYS A 393 -8.20 12.48 19.11
CA LYS A 393 -6.99 13.14 18.58
C LYS A 393 -6.07 13.62 19.69
N ALA A 394 -6.64 14.14 20.78
CA ALA A 394 -5.86 14.59 21.93
C ALA A 394 -5.17 13.43 22.64
N ALA A 395 -5.86 12.30 22.83
CA ALA A 395 -5.29 11.08 23.42
C ALA A 395 -4.17 10.51 22.55
N VAL A 396 -4.40 10.37 21.25
CA VAL A 396 -3.39 9.86 20.29
C VAL A 396 -2.19 10.80 20.20
N LYS A 397 -2.40 12.11 20.13
CA LYS A 397 -1.30 13.10 20.15
C LYS A 397 -0.47 13.01 21.42
N LYS A 398 -1.11 12.84 22.59
CA LYS A 398 -0.42 12.67 23.87
C LYS A 398 0.41 11.38 23.89
N ALA A 399 -0.18 10.28 23.43
CA ALA A 399 0.50 8.99 23.34
C ALA A 399 1.71 9.07 22.40
N ALA A 400 1.53 9.59 21.18
CA ALA A 400 2.57 9.81 20.17
C ALA A 400 3.77 10.60 20.72
N ALA A 401 3.51 11.70 21.45
CA ALA A 401 4.58 12.49 22.05
C ALA A 401 5.34 11.74 23.16
N ALA A 402 4.62 10.95 23.97
CA ALA A 402 5.22 10.15 25.04
C ALA A 402 6.09 9.01 24.47
N VAL A 403 5.57 8.26 23.49
CA VAL A 403 6.30 7.15 22.87
C VAL A 403 7.52 7.62 22.09
N GLY A 404 7.42 8.72 21.32
CA GLY A 404 8.57 9.28 20.62
C GLY A 404 9.71 9.66 21.58
N LYS A 405 9.37 10.16 22.77
CA LYS A 405 10.34 10.42 23.84
C LYS A 405 10.90 9.12 24.45
N ALA A 406 10.08 8.10 24.63
CA ALA A 406 10.50 6.80 25.17
C ALA A 406 11.54 6.12 24.27
N TYR A 407 11.32 6.10 22.96
CA TYR A 407 12.31 5.56 22.00
C TYR A 407 13.62 6.37 21.96
N GLY A 408 13.59 7.65 22.36
CA GLY A 408 14.79 8.47 22.55
C GLY A 408 15.63 8.11 23.79
N ASN A 409 15.22 7.13 24.59
CA ASN A 409 15.97 6.68 25.76
C ASN A 409 17.27 5.96 25.35
N LYS A 410 18.35 6.21 26.10
CA LYS A 410 19.68 5.59 25.88
C LYS A 410 19.65 4.06 25.95
N ASP A 411 18.77 3.47 26.75
CA ASP A 411 18.68 2.02 26.94
C ASP A 411 18.14 1.35 25.67
N VAL A 412 17.21 2.00 24.95
CA VAL A 412 16.71 1.55 23.64
C VAL A 412 17.85 1.52 22.62
N LEU A 413 18.64 2.60 22.53
CA LEU A 413 19.81 2.63 21.64
C LEU A 413 20.82 1.54 22.03
N THR A 414 21.06 1.32 23.32
CA THR A 414 22.01 0.32 23.81
C THR A 414 21.57 -1.10 23.45
N ALA A 415 20.28 -1.41 23.63
CA ALA A 415 19.71 -2.70 23.25
C ALA A 415 19.78 -2.95 21.74
N LEU A 416 19.43 -1.94 20.92
CA LEU A 416 19.54 -2.04 19.45
C LEU A 416 21.00 -2.22 18.99
N ARG A 417 21.95 -1.52 19.64
CA ARG A 417 23.38 -1.72 19.39
C ARG A 417 23.82 -3.13 19.76
N ALA A 418 23.43 -3.65 20.93
CA ALA A 418 23.78 -5.02 21.31
C ALA A 418 23.21 -6.06 20.31
N ARG A 419 22.04 -5.79 19.73
CA ARG A 419 21.40 -6.66 18.73
C ARG A 419 22.10 -6.64 17.37
N LEU A 420 22.49 -5.46 16.89
CA LEU A 420 22.98 -5.24 15.51
C LEU A 420 24.49 -5.04 15.41
N PHE A 421 25.14 -4.53 16.45
CA PHE A 421 26.58 -4.25 16.48
C PHE A 421 27.16 -4.65 17.84
N PRO A 422 27.11 -5.95 18.21
CA PRO A 422 27.70 -6.40 19.47
C PRO A 422 29.22 -6.20 19.46
N VAL A 423 29.77 -5.85 20.61
CA VAL A 423 31.22 -5.70 20.78
C VAL A 423 31.87 -7.09 20.72
N PRO A 424 32.88 -7.31 19.87
CA PRO A 424 33.42 -8.65 19.67
C PRO A 424 34.32 -9.14 20.80
N ILE A 425 34.92 -8.24 21.58
CA ILE A 425 35.92 -8.54 22.61
C ILE A 425 35.46 -8.11 24.01
N GLU A 426 36.16 -8.57 25.03
CA GLU A 426 36.02 -8.08 26.40
C GLU A 426 37.10 -7.02 26.68
N GLY A 427 36.69 -5.82 27.12
CA GLY A 427 37.62 -4.75 27.46
C GLY A 427 38.10 -3.92 26.26
N GLU A 428 39.30 -3.34 26.40
CA GLU A 428 39.95 -2.51 25.37
C GLU A 428 40.95 -3.34 24.56
N ALA A 429 41.12 -3.03 23.27
CA ALA A 429 42.14 -3.64 22.42
C ALA A 429 43.36 -2.71 22.30
N GLU A 430 44.56 -3.24 22.49
CA GLU A 430 45.83 -2.51 22.26
C GLU A 430 46.58 -3.01 21.02
N SER A 431 46.19 -4.17 20.49
CA SER A 431 46.83 -4.83 19.36
C SER A 431 45.85 -5.49 18.39
N ASP A 432 46.34 -5.83 17.20
CA ASP A 432 45.60 -6.63 16.20
C ASP A 432 45.20 -8.01 16.75
N ALA A 433 46.06 -8.62 17.57
CA ALA A 433 45.77 -9.88 18.24
C ALA A 433 44.60 -9.78 19.22
N ASP A 434 44.45 -8.66 19.93
CA ASP A 434 43.36 -8.46 20.89
C ASP A 434 42.00 -8.40 20.17
N VAL A 435 41.92 -7.69 19.02
CA VAL A 435 40.70 -7.63 18.20
C VAL A 435 40.26 -9.02 17.72
N LEU A 436 41.21 -9.92 17.46
CA LEU A 436 40.94 -11.29 17.02
C LEU A 436 40.64 -12.26 18.18
N ASN A 437 40.89 -11.86 19.42
CA ASN A 437 40.58 -12.64 20.63
C ASN A 437 39.11 -12.47 21.03
N VAL A 438 38.22 -13.07 20.22
CA VAL A 438 36.77 -12.94 20.34
C VAL A 438 36.22 -13.48 21.65
N SER A 439 35.27 -12.75 22.22
CA SER A 439 34.59 -13.14 23.45
C SER A 439 33.65 -14.35 23.23
N PRO A 440 33.38 -15.14 24.29
CA PRO A 440 32.35 -16.18 24.23
C PRO A 440 30.94 -15.63 23.95
N ALA A 441 30.64 -14.40 24.37
CA ALA A 441 29.37 -13.74 24.09
C ALA A 441 29.19 -13.45 22.60
N PHE A 442 30.20 -12.86 21.95
CA PHE A 442 30.18 -12.60 20.51
C PHE A 442 30.13 -13.89 19.70
N THR A 443 30.88 -14.92 20.11
CA THR A 443 30.85 -16.24 19.47
C THR A 443 29.44 -16.83 19.45
N ARG A 444 28.75 -16.81 20.60
CA ARG A 444 27.34 -17.26 20.69
C ARG A 444 26.42 -16.41 19.80
N TRP A 445 26.64 -15.11 19.76
CA TRP A 445 25.85 -14.21 18.92
C TRP A 445 26.00 -14.51 17.42
N VAL A 446 27.23 -14.70 16.93
CA VAL A 446 27.52 -15.05 15.52
C VAL A 446 26.85 -16.38 15.17
N GLN A 447 26.98 -17.38 16.03
CA GLN A 447 26.33 -18.68 15.84
C GLN A 447 24.79 -18.58 15.78
N ALA A 448 24.20 -17.70 16.61
CA ALA A 448 22.75 -17.49 16.63
C ALA A 448 22.21 -16.80 15.36
N GLN A 449 23.04 -16.07 14.59
CA GLN A 449 22.57 -15.45 13.34
C GLN A 449 22.44 -16.44 12.18
N GLY A 450 23.03 -17.64 12.28
CA GLY A 450 22.91 -18.68 11.26
C GLY A 450 23.38 -18.22 9.88
N GLU A 451 22.56 -18.45 8.85
CA GLU A 451 22.89 -18.15 7.45
C GLU A 451 23.05 -16.65 7.15
N ALA A 452 22.53 -15.76 8.01
CA ALA A 452 22.59 -14.32 7.79
C ALA A 452 24.03 -13.75 7.74
N LEU A 453 25.01 -14.48 8.29
CA LEU A 453 26.42 -14.08 8.40
C LEU A 453 27.37 -14.86 7.48
N GLN A 454 26.90 -15.29 6.31
CA GLN A 454 27.71 -15.84 5.20
C GLN A 454 28.68 -16.99 5.60
N ALA A 455 28.35 -17.75 6.64
CA ALA A 455 29.15 -18.86 7.17
C ALA A 455 30.62 -18.52 7.55
N LEU A 456 30.95 -17.25 7.79
CA LEU A 456 32.27 -16.88 8.32
C LEU A 456 32.37 -17.18 9.82
N THR A 457 33.60 -17.38 10.28
CA THR A 457 33.91 -17.62 11.70
C THR A 457 33.76 -16.34 12.53
N PRO A 458 33.58 -16.44 13.86
CA PRO A 458 33.53 -15.26 14.73
C PRO A 458 34.78 -14.38 14.62
N THR A 459 35.97 -14.97 14.53
CA THR A 459 37.23 -14.22 14.36
C THR A 459 37.27 -13.45 13.04
N GLU A 460 36.63 -13.95 11.98
CA GLU A 460 36.55 -13.25 10.70
C GLU A 460 35.57 -12.08 10.71
N TRP A 461 34.52 -12.15 11.52
CA TRP A 461 33.61 -11.02 11.70
C TRP A 461 34.15 -9.96 12.66
N ALA A 462 35.03 -10.33 13.59
CA ALA A 462 35.48 -9.45 14.67
C ALA A 462 35.99 -8.07 14.20
N PRO A 463 36.82 -7.94 13.15
CA PRO A 463 37.30 -6.63 12.69
C PRO A 463 36.16 -5.70 12.26
N LEU A 464 35.10 -6.22 11.64
CA LEU A 464 33.97 -5.41 11.20
C LEU A 464 33.19 -4.82 12.37
N TYR A 465 32.91 -5.65 13.38
CA TYR A 465 32.13 -5.26 14.55
C TYR A 465 32.94 -4.42 15.54
N PHE A 466 34.25 -4.67 15.66
CA PHE A 466 35.13 -3.88 16.52
C PHE A 466 35.22 -2.42 16.06
N ALA A 467 35.30 -2.20 14.74
CA ALA A 467 35.50 -0.87 14.17
C ALA A 467 34.22 -0.03 14.01
N GLN A 468 33.20 -0.34 14.82
CA GLN A 468 31.98 0.46 14.93
C GLN A 468 32.17 1.51 16.02
N ASP A 469 32.29 2.78 15.62
CA ASP A 469 32.65 3.88 16.53
C ASP A 469 31.41 4.42 17.24
N LYS A 470 30.41 4.87 16.48
CA LYS A 470 29.27 5.61 17.03
C LYS A 470 27.97 5.28 16.33
N GLN A 471 26.91 5.11 17.13
CA GLN A 471 25.54 5.01 16.60
C GLN A 471 24.61 6.02 17.27
N THR A 472 23.68 6.58 16.53
CA THR A 472 22.64 7.47 17.08
C THR A 472 21.30 7.08 16.51
N LEU A 473 20.27 7.05 17.36
CA LEU A 473 18.90 6.71 16.97
C LEU A 473 18.08 7.97 16.69
N GLY A 474 17.60 8.11 15.46
CA GLY A 474 16.58 9.08 15.06
C GLY A 474 15.19 8.47 15.19
N VAL A 475 14.28 9.21 15.83
CA VAL A 475 12.90 8.76 16.14
C VAL A 475 11.82 9.61 15.45
N ASP A 476 12.21 10.58 14.63
CA ASP A 476 11.31 11.55 13.99
C ASP A 476 10.44 10.93 12.89
N LYS A 477 10.84 9.76 12.36
CA LYS A 477 10.15 9.06 11.27
C LYS A 477 9.09 8.06 11.73
N GLY A 478 8.87 7.92 13.05
CA GLY A 478 7.88 7.00 13.60
C GLY A 478 8.39 5.56 13.77
N PRO A 479 7.53 4.65 14.25
CA PRO A 479 7.92 3.29 14.65
C PRO A 479 8.29 2.38 13.47
N HIS A 480 7.77 2.66 12.27
CA HIS A 480 8.04 1.86 11.07
C HIS A 480 9.28 2.30 10.29
N ALA A 481 10.00 3.33 10.77
CA ALA A 481 11.12 3.91 10.04
C ALA A 481 12.15 4.58 10.97
N LEU A 482 12.38 4.05 12.17
CA LEU A 482 13.41 4.56 13.08
C LEU A 482 14.77 4.52 12.37
N GLN A 483 15.62 5.52 12.60
CA GLN A 483 16.87 5.67 11.85
C GLN A 483 18.07 5.45 12.76
N LEU A 484 18.70 4.28 12.68
CA LEU A 484 19.97 4.02 13.35
C LEU A 484 21.12 4.48 12.45
N LYS A 485 21.57 5.71 12.66
CA LYS A 485 22.75 6.25 11.99
C LYS A 485 24.00 5.65 12.62
N CYS A 486 24.83 5.02 11.81
CA CYS A 486 26.03 4.31 12.21
C CYS A 486 27.28 4.95 11.59
N GLU A 487 28.32 5.10 12.39
CA GLU A 487 29.64 5.55 11.99
C GLU A 487 30.64 4.44 12.35
N GLY A 488 31.36 3.97 11.34
CA GLY A 488 32.30 2.86 11.46
C GLY A 488 33.00 2.62 10.14
N ILE A 489 33.72 1.51 10.03
CA ILE A 489 34.43 1.19 8.78
C ILE A 489 33.49 0.85 7.62
N SER A 490 33.93 1.19 6.42
CA SER A 490 33.33 0.79 5.15
C SER A 490 33.83 -0.61 4.78
N PRO A 491 32.98 -1.66 4.82
CA PRO A 491 33.39 -3.06 4.69
C PRO A 491 34.30 -3.32 3.48
N GLY A 492 33.82 -2.97 2.29
CA GLY A 492 34.56 -3.18 1.04
C GLY A 492 35.85 -2.37 0.90
N LEU A 493 35.92 -1.14 1.42
CA LEU A 493 37.15 -0.33 1.36
C LEU A 493 38.21 -0.89 2.30
N THR A 494 37.81 -1.27 3.52
CA THR A 494 38.72 -1.81 4.51
C THR A 494 39.23 -3.20 4.11
N LEU A 495 38.36 -4.07 3.57
CA LEU A 495 38.79 -5.34 3.00
C LEU A 495 39.78 -5.15 1.84
N SER A 496 39.52 -4.19 0.95
CA SER A 496 40.41 -3.89 -0.18
C SER A 496 41.78 -3.37 0.28
N ALA A 497 41.81 -2.51 1.31
CA ALA A 497 43.06 -2.01 1.88
C ALA A 497 43.86 -3.14 2.55
N ALA A 498 43.20 -3.96 3.37
CA ALA A 498 43.83 -5.12 4.00
C ALA A 498 44.35 -6.12 2.97
N TYR A 499 43.63 -6.34 1.87
CA TYR A 499 44.05 -7.21 0.77
C TYR A 499 45.38 -6.74 0.16
N GLN A 500 45.52 -5.45 -0.13
CA GLN A 500 46.73 -4.92 -0.78
C GLN A 500 47.96 -5.11 0.10
N ASP A 501 47.85 -4.79 1.38
CA ASP A 501 48.97 -4.85 2.32
C ASP A 501 49.33 -6.29 2.68
N ALA A 502 48.33 -7.14 2.94
CA ALA A 502 48.55 -8.56 3.22
C ALA A 502 49.17 -9.27 2.01
N ARG A 503 48.70 -8.97 0.78
CA ARG A 503 49.29 -9.49 -0.46
C ARG A 503 50.76 -9.08 -0.60
N ALA A 504 51.09 -7.80 -0.38
CA ALA A 504 52.45 -7.31 -0.49
C ALA A 504 53.39 -7.96 0.54
N ALA A 505 52.91 -8.18 1.75
CA ALA A 505 53.63 -8.90 2.79
C ALA A 505 53.83 -10.39 2.44
N ALA A 506 52.80 -11.07 1.93
CA ALA A 506 52.87 -12.47 1.51
C ALA A 506 53.84 -12.72 0.33
N ILE A 507 53.95 -11.76 -0.59
CA ILE A 507 54.96 -11.79 -1.66
C ILE A 507 56.39 -11.65 -1.11
N SER A 508 56.55 -11.03 0.05
CA SER A 508 57.87 -10.86 0.68
C SER A 508 58.26 -12.04 1.58
N ASP A 509 57.27 -12.78 2.09
CA ASP A 509 57.44 -13.98 2.93
C ASP A 509 56.55 -15.13 2.42
N PRO A 510 57.09 -16.03 1.57
CA PRO A 510 56.33 -17.15 1.02
C PRO A 510 55.92 -18.21 2.07
N THR A 511 56.45 -18.13 3.29
CA THR A 511 56.11 -19.09 4.36
C THR A 511 54.96 -18.63 5.25
N ALA A 512 54.47 -17.40 5.04
CA ALA A 512 53.39 -16.84 5.82
C ALA A 512 52.06 -17.59 5.59
N ASP A 513 51.34 -17.88 6.68
CA ASP A 513 49.93 -18.28 6.61
C ASP A 513 49.11 -17.09 6.09
N LEU A 514 48.65 -17.19 4.85
CA LEU A 514 47.92 -16.14 4.15
C LEU A 514 46.65 -15.71 4.89
N ARG A 515 45.90 -16.65 5.48
CA ARG A 515 44.63 -16.33 6.16
C ARG A 515 44.90 -15.59 7.45
N THR A 516 45.86 -16.07 8.22
CA THR A 516 46.30 -15.42 9.47
C THR A 516 46.85 -14.02 9.17
N LEU A 517 47.68 -13.87 8.13
CA LEU A 517 48.21 -12.58 7.71
C LEU A 517 47.10 -11.59 7.31
N PHE A 518 46.16 -12.02 6.46
CA PHE A 518 45.04 -11.18 6.03
C PHE A 518 44.16 -10.72 7.21
N LEU A 519 43.84 -11.64 8.13
CA LEU A 519 43.06 -11.33 9.31
C LEU A 519 43.75 -10.33 10.24
N ARG A 520 45.07 -10.49 10.47
CA ARG A 520 45.85 -9.56 11.28
C ARG A 520 45.92 -8.17 10.64
N THR A 521 46.14 -8.09 9.33
CA THR A 521 46.11 -6.81 8.61
C THR A 521 44.73 -6.16 8.72
N LEU A 522 43.65 -6.93 8.56
CA LEU A 522 42.28 -6.43 8.68
C LEU A 522 41.95 -5.95 10.10
N ALA A 523 42.39 -6.67 11.13
CA ALA A 523 42.28 -6.26 12.52
C ALA A 523 43.07 -4.98 12.82
N GLY A 524 44.26 -4.83 12.23
CA GLY A 524 45.03 -3.58 12.32
C GLY A 524 44.28 -2.38 11.77
N TYR A 525 43.59 -2.54 10.62
CA TYR A 525 42.74 -1.50 10.06
C TYR A 525 41.47 -1.23 10.88
N ALA A 526 40.95 -2.25 11.58
CA ALA A 526 39.83 -2.08 12.50
C ALA A 526 40.23 -1.29 13.75
N LEU A 527 41.42 -1.54 14.29
CA LEU A 527 41.98 -0.87 15.45
C LEU A 527 42.39 0.58 15.14
N HIS A 528 42.95 0.80 13.95
CA HIS A 528 43.46 2.11 13.51
C HIS A 528 42.95 2.44 12.10
N PRO A 529 41.67 2.79 11.94
CA PRO A 529 41.11 3.07 10.63
C PRO A 529 41.76 4.30 10.00
N GLY A 530 42.39 4.09 8.85
CA GLY A 530 42.98 5.15 8.04
C GLY A 530 41.92 6.14 7.52
N LYS A 531 42.38 7.35 7.12
CA LYS A 531 41.49 8.37 6.54
C LYS A 531 40.77 7.82 5.30
N GLY A 532 39.44 7.93 5.27
CA GLY A 532 38.61 7.48 4.15
C GLY A 532 38.13 6.03 4.25
N LEU A 533 38.56 5.27 5.26
CA LEU A 533 38.03 3.93 5.53
C LEU A 533 36.76 3.96 6.40
N THR A 534 36.50 5.04 7.12
CA THR A 534 35.25 5.22 7.87
C THR A 534 34.17 5.85 6.99
N LYS A 535 32.93 5.41 7.19
CA LYS A 535 31.74 5.97 6.57
C LYS A 535 30.60 6.06 7.56
N THR A 536 29.72 7.00 7.27
CA THR A 536 28.39 7.04 7.89
C THR A 536 27.40 6.34 6.99
N PHE A 537 26.59 5.46 7.56
CA PHE A 537 25.42 4.87 6.90
C PHE A 537 24.22 4.89 7.87
N THR A 538 23.02 4.70 7.33
CA THR A 538 21.79 4.69 8.14
C THR A 538 21.09 3.37 7.91
N VAL A 539 20.65 2.75 9.01
CA VAL A 539 19.78 1.57 8.98
C VAL A 539 18.37 2.03 9.33
N ALA A 540 17.42 1.82 8.42
CA ALA A 540 16.00 1.99 8.72
C ALA A 540 15.50 0.77 9.52
N LEU A 541 14.84 1.01 10.64
CA LEU A 541 14.31 -0.01 11.54
C LEU A 541 12.78 0.12 11.60
N ASP A 542 12.08 -0.99 11.37
CA ASP A 542 10.67 -1.13 11.66
C ASP A 542 10.52 -1.94 12.96
N VAL A 543 9.86 -1.35 13.97
CA VAL A 543 9.59 -1.99 15.26
C VAL A 543 8.86 -3.34 15.09
N GLU A 544 7.97 -3.47 14.12
CA GLU A 544 7.28 -4.72 13.85
C GLU A 544 8.19 -5.78 13.24
N GLU A 545 8.99 -5.42 12.25
CA GLU A 545 9.93 -6.35 11.63
C GLU A 545 10.96 -6.84 12.65
N LEU A 546 11.44 -5.94 13.51
CA LEU A 546 12.32 -6.28 14.63
C LEU A 546 11.66 -7.27 15.59
N SER A 547 10.38 -7.10 15.90
CA SER A 547 9.63 -8.04 16.77
C SER A 547 9.50 -9.44 16.17
N ARG A 548 9.51 -9.54 14.83
CA ARG A 548 9.51 -10.81 14.08
C ARG A 548 10.91 -11.41 13.91
N GLY A 549 11.95 -10.74 14.44
CA GLY A 549 13.33 -11.18 14.36
C GLY A 549 14.02 -10.92 13.02
N ALA A 550 13.39 -10.18 12.11
CA ALA A 550 13.95 -9.87 10.80
C ALA A 550 15.12 -8.88 10.92
N LEU A 551 16.17 -9.11 10.13
CA LEU A 551 17.26 -8.13 9.99
C LEU A 551 16.83 -7.02 9.03
N PRO A 552 17.09 -5.75 9.35
CA PRO A 552 16.79 -4.65 8.46
C PRO A 552 17.52 -4.78 7.12
N ALA A 553 16.84 -4.47 6.01
CA ALA A 553 17.41 -4.61 4.67
C ALA A 553 18.71 -3.80 4.46
N ASP A 554 18.76 -2.57 4.98
CA ASP A 554 19.97 -1.73 4.89
C ASP A 554 21.14 -2.31 5.70
N TYR A 555 20.85 -2.97 6.83
CA TYR A 555 21.84 -3.67 7.61
C TYR A 555 22.32 -4.95 6.91
N GLN A 556 21.42 -5.70 6.28
CA GLN A 556 21.81 -6.86 5.47
C GLN A 556 22.73 -6.43 4.31
N ARG A 557 22.40 -5.36 3.58
CA ARG A 557 23.30 -4.82 2.52
C ARG A 557 24.67 -4.40 3.07
N TYR A 558 24.71 -3.85 4.28
CA TYR A 558 25.96 -3.51 4.95
C TYR A 558 26.80 -4.77 5.19
N LEU A 559 26.20 -5.84 5.73
CA LEU A 559 26.86 -7.12 5.94
C LEU A 559 27.27 -7.79 4.62
N ASP A 560 26.43 -7.74 3.60
CA ASP A 560 26.70 -8.31 2.27
C ASP A 560 27.92 -7.65 1.61
N SER A 561 28.17 -6.38 1.89
CA SER A 561 29.37 -5.68 1.40
C SER A 561 30.68 -6.12 2.07
N TYR A 562 30.60 -6.92 3.14
CA TYR A 562 31.74 -7.55 3.80
C TYR A 562 32.10 -8.88 3.12
N GLU A 563 32.54 -8.80 1.86
CA GLU A 563 32.89 -9.95 1.01
C GLU A 563 34.24 -10.60 1.40
N PHE A 564 34.43 -10.97 2.67
CA PHE A 564 35.69 -11.49 3.21
C PHE A 564 36.22 -12.68 2.39
N ALA A 565 35.38 -13.70 2.15
CA ALA A 565 35.78 -14.92 1.46
C ALA A 565 36.25 -14.66 0.02
N ALA A 566 35.56 -13.77 -0.70
CA ALA A 566 35.92 -13.41 -2.06
C ALA A 566 37.24 -12.63 -2.12
N GLN A 567 37.45 -11.69 -1.21
CA GLN A 567 38.69 -10.92 -1.15
C GLN A 567 39.89 -11.78 -0.73
N PHE A 568 39.69 -12.69 0.22
CA PHE A 568 40.70 -13.66 0.61
C PHE A 568 41.08 -14.59 -0.56
N SER A 569 40.09 -15.16 -1.26
CA SER A 569 40.35 -16.04 -2.41
C SER A 569 41.13 -15.33 -3.52
N ARG A 570 40.77 -14.07 -3.82
CA ARG A 570 41.53 -13.23 -4.78
C ARG A 570 42.97 -13.02 -4.33
N MET A 571 43.22 -12.91 -3.03
CA MET A 571 44.57 -12.77 -2.47
C MET A 571 45.38 -14.04 -2.69
N GLU A 572 44.82 -15.20 -2.37
CA GLU A 572 45.47 -16.50 -2.56
C GLU A 572 45.83 -16.74 -4.03
N GLU A 573 44.90 -16.48 -4.95
CA GLU A 573 45.12 -16.57 -6.39
C GLU A 573 46.24 -15.62 -6.85
N SER A 574 46.23 -14.37 -6.37
CA SER A 574 47.20 -13.38 -6.80
C SER A 574 48.62 -13.63 -6.26
N VAL A 575 48.75 -14.12 -5.02
CA VAL A 575 50.03 -14.51 -4.44
C VAL A 575 50.57 -15.76 -5.13
N SER A 576 49.72 -16.76 -5.38
CA SER A 576 50.10 -17.99 -6.10
C SER A 576 50.62 -17.69 -7.50
N ALA A 577 49.89 -16.89 -8.27
CA ALA A 577 50.30 -16.48 -9.62
C ALA A 577 51.64 -15.74 -9.63
N TYR A 578 51.91 -14.89 -8.63
CA TYR A 578 53.19 -14.19 -8.51
C TYR A 578 54.36 -15.17 -8.35
N TRP A 579 54.22 -16.16 -7.46
CA TRP A 579 55.27 -17.14 -7.19
C TRP A 579 55.45 -18.15 -8.31
N GLU A 580 54.39 -18.51 -9.04
CA GLU A 580 54.51 -19.31 -10.27
C GLU A 580 55.33 -18.59 -11.35
N GLU A 581 55.16 -17.27 -11.48
CA GLU A 581 55.86 -16.46 -12.48
C GLU A 581 57.31 -16.13 -12.08
N HIS A 582 57.59 -15.92 -10.79
CA HIS A 582 58.88 -15.39 -10.30
C HIS A 582 59.71 -16.36 -9.44
N GLY A 583 59.11 -17.45 -8.95
CA GLY A 583 59.67 -18.33 -7.91
C GLY A 583 59.88 -19.77 -8.34
N GLY A 584 60.44 -19.99 -9.55
CA GLY A 584 60.74 -21.32 -10.10
C GLY A 584 61.22 -22.35 -9.06
N SER A 585 60.32 -23.28 -8.72
CA SER A 585 60.44 -24.39 -7.77
C SER A 585 61.03 -24.07 -6.38
N ALA A 586 60.14 -23.87 -5.41
CA ALA A 586 60.37 -24.33 -4.05
C ALA A 586 59.10 -25.00 -3.53
N ASN A 587 59.11 -26.32 -3.55
CA ASN A 587 58.28 -27.19 -2.71
C ASN A 587 59.26 -28.27 -2.17
N PRO A 588 59.13 -28.77 -0.94
CA PRO A 588 57.92 -28.79 -0.12
C PRO A 588 57.97 -27.97 1.18
#